data_AF-A0A1M5NMC5-F1
#
_entry.id   AF-A0A1M5NMC5-F1
#
_cell.length_a   1.000
_cell.length_b   1.000
_cell.length_c   1.000
_cell.angle_alpha   90.00
_cell.angle_beta   90.00
_cell.angle_gamma   90.00
#
_symmetry.space_group_name_H-M   'P 1'
#
loop_
_entity.id
_entity.type
_entity.pdbx_description
1 polymer ?
#
loop_
_entity_poly.entity_id
_entity_poly.type
_entity_poly.pdbx_seq_one_letter_code
_entity_poly.pdbx_strand_id
1 'polypeptide(L)' 'MPTVFRQQGYRFFFYSNEGDPREPIHIHVTGGGGEAKIWLHPVKTARYHGFDFRTLRTLMRIVEDKAERIEEAWNEHFGD' A
#
# COMPACT_ATOMS: atom_id res chain seq x y z
N MET A 1 -9.98 -6.70 5.39
CA MET A 1 -9.11 -5.57 4.98
C MET A 1 -8.55 -4.87 6.22
N PRO A 2 -7.48 -5.42 6.81
CA PRO A 2 -6.79 -4.76 7.91
C PRO A 2 -6.22 -3.42 7.41
N THR A 3 -6.52 -2.35 8.12
CA THR A 3 -5.87 -1.05 7.87
C THR A 3 -4.54 -1.07 8.59
N VAL A 4 -3.43 -0.90 7.87
CA VAL A 4 -2.09 -0.85 8.48
C VAL A 4 -1.89 0.49 9.18
N PHE A 5 -2.22 1.60 8.49
CA PHE A 5 -2.21 2.95 9.04
C PHE A 5 -3.04 3.93 8.21
N ARG A 6 -3.22 5.14 8.76
CA ARG A 6 -3.78 6.30 8.06
C ARG A 6 -2.83 7.47 8.17
N GLN A 7 -2.64 8.22 7.09
CA GLN A 7 -1.76 9.38 7.07
C GLN A 7 -2.23 10.38 6.02
N GLN A 8 -2.27 11.67 6.39
CA GLN A 8 -2.67 12.78 5.49
C GLN A 8 -4.02 12.56 4.78
N GLY A 9 -4.99 11.93 5.46
CA GLY A 9 -6.31 11.63 4.88
C GLY A 9 -6.36 10.40 3.96
N TYR A 10 -5.23 9.70 3.79
CA TYR A 10 -5.15 8.45 3.05
C TYR A 10 -5.15 7.24 3.99
N ARG A 11 -5.79 6.16 3.55
CA ARG A 11 -5.84 4.87 4.24
C ARG A 11 -4.93 3.88 3.51
N PHE A 12 -4.04 3.26 4.27
CA PHE A 12 -3.09 2.24 3.80
C PHE A 12 -3.51 0.87 4.35
N PHE A 13 -3.72 -0.13 3.49
CA PHE A 13 -4.34 -1.39 3.87
C PHE A 13 -3.97 -2.54 2.92
N PHE A 14 -4.26 -3.77 3.35
CA PHE A 14 -4.20 -4.97 2.50
C PHE A 14 -5.62 -5.48 2.22
N TYR A 15 -5.84 -6.05 1.04
CA TYR A 15 -6.99 -6.90 0.81
C TYR A 15 -6.76 -8.24 1.51
N SER A 16 -7.82 -8.85 2.06
CA SER A 16 -7.67 -10.17 2.70
C SER A 16 -7.63 -11.31 1.66
N ASN A 17 -7.79 -10.99 0.38
CA ASN A 17 -7.77 -11.92 -0.74
C ASN A 17 -6.82 -11.37 -1.83
N GLU A 18 -5.51 -11.40 -1.56
CA GLU A 18 -4.43 -10.95 -2.46
C GLU A 18 -4.08 -12.00 -3.54
N GLY A 19 -5.08 -12.71 -4.05
CA GLY A 19 -4.94 -13.71 -5.12
C GLY A 19 -4.31 -15.06 -4.71
N ASP A 20 -4.36 -16.01 -5.65
CA ASP A 20 -3.69 -17.32 -5.58
C ASP A 20 -3.04 -17.60 -6.96
N PRO A 21 -1.69 -17.58 -7.10
CA PRO A 21 -0.69 -17.40 -6.04
C PRO A 21 -0.63 -15.97 -5.51
N ARG A 22 -0.22 -15.82 -4.23
CA ARG A 22 -0.13 -14.53 -3.55
C ARG A 22 0.92 -13.63 -4.19
N GLU A 23 0.57 -12.37 -4.38
CA GLU A 23 1.48 -11.37 -4.94
C GLU A 23 2.60 -10.96 -3.97
N PRO A 24 3.72 -10.38 -4.45
CA PRO A 24 4.77 -9.81 -3.60
C PRO A 24 4.25 -8.75 -2.61
N ILE A 25 5.03 -8.41 -1.59
CA ILE A 25 4.61 -7.42 -0.57
C ILE A 25 4.25 -6.09 -1.23
N HIS A 26 3.03 -5.64 -0.95
CA HIS A 26 2.49 -4.39 -1.47
C HIS A 26 1.43 -3.83 -0.54
N ILE A 27 1.07 -2.57 -0.75
CA ILE A 27 0.02 -1.91 0.00
C ILE A 27 -0.95 -1.17 -0.92
N HIS A 28 -2.23 -1.22 -0.55
CA HIS A 28 -3.27 -0.43 -1.17
C HIS A 28 -3.45 0.89 -0.42
N VAL A 29 -3.66 1.96 -1.18
CA VAL A 29 -3.84 3.31 -0.67
C VAL A 29 -5.13 3.89 -1.24
N THR A 30 -6.06 4.31 -0.39
CA THR A 30 -7.30 4.99 -0.80
C THR A 30 -7.45 6.34 -0.09
N GLY A 31 -8.05 7.32 -0.75
CA GLY A 31 -8.32 8.65 -0.18
C GLY A 31 -8.49 9.70 -1.27
N GLY A 32 -9.10 10.85 -0.97
CA GLY A 32 -9.23 11.95 -1.94
C GLY A 32 -9.93 11.60 -3.26
N GLY A 33 -10.72 10.53 -3.31
CA GLY A 33 -11.37 10.03 -4.53
C GLY A 33 -10.49 9.14 -5.43
N GLY A 34 -9.27 8.80 -5.00
CA GLY A 34 -8.36 7.93 -5.73
C GLY A 34 -7.98 6.66 -4.98
N GLU A 35 -7.35 5.74 -5.72
CA GLU A 35 -6.77 4.52 -5.21
C GLU A 35 -5.45 4.18 -5.91
N ALA A 36 -4.50 3.62 -5.17
CA ALA A 36 -3.25 3.10 -5.69
C ALA A 36 -2.86 1.78 -5.05
N LYS A 37 -2.16 0.95 -5.81
CA LYS A 37 -1.42 -0.23 -5.37
C LYS A 37 0.07 0.05 -5.53
N ILE A 38 0.84 -0.12 -4.47
CA ILE A 38 2.27 0.18 -4.43
C ILE A 38 3.03 -1.05 -3.93
N TRP A 39 3.92 -1.60 -4.76
CA TRP A 39 4.88 -2.64 -4.37
C TRP A 39 5.88 -2.09 -3.36
N LEU A 40 6.33 -2.92 -2.42
CA LEU A 40 7.30 -2.51 -1.40
C LEU A 40 8.76 -2.71 -1.84
N HIS A 41 9.04 -3.79 -2.58
CA HIS A 41 10.41 -4.16 -2.99
C HIS A 41 10.52 -4.34 -4.52
N PRO A 42 11.04 -3.35 -5.26
CA PRO A 42 11.29 -1.96 -4.85
C PRO A 42 9.99 -1.16 -4.68
N VAL A 43 10.05 -0.02 -4.00
CA VAL A 43 8.89 0.89 -3.87
C VAL A 43 8.50 1.42 -5.25
N LYS A 44 7.40 0.89 -5.78
CA LYS A 44 6.92 1.23 -7.13
C LYS A 44 5.41 1.13 -7.23
N THR A 45 4.80 2.07 -7.94
CA THR A 45 3.37 2.01 -8.24
C THR A 45 3.08 0.87 -9.21
N ALA A 46 2.20 -0.05 -8.82
CA ALA A 46 1.69 -1.14 -9.66
C ALA A 46 0.53 -0.67 -10.53
N ARG A 47 -0.41 0.05 -9.90
CA ARG A 47 -1.62 0.60 -10.52
C ARG A 47 -2.09 1.79 -9.69
N TYR A 48 -2.67 2.79 -10.33
CA TYR A 48 -3.36 3.88 -9.64
C TYR A 48 -4.47 4.45 -10.51
N HIS A 49 -5.47 5.05 -9.88
CA HIS A 49 -6.50 5.87 -10.52
C HIS A 49 -6.92 7.01 -9.60
N GLY A 50 -7.35 8.13 -10.17
CA GLY A 50 -7.84 9.28 -9.39
C GLY A 50 -6.76 10.08 -8.64
N PHE A 51 -5.49 9.69 -8.70
CA PHE A 51 -4.36 10.46 -8.18
C PHE A 51 -3.59 11.18 -9.27
N ASP A 52 -3.18 12.42 -8.98
CA ASP A 52 -2.18 13.11 -9.79
C ASP A 52 -0.75 12.65 -9.45
N PHE A 53 0.21 13.02 -10.30
CA PHE A 53 1.61 12.62 -10.13
C PHE A 53 2.24 13.14 -8.82
N ARG A 54 1.81 14.30 -8.33
CA ARG A 54 2.35 14.88 -7.09
C ARG A 54 1.92 14.08 -5.88
N THR A 55 0.64 13.75 -5.83
CA THR A 55 0.01 12.89 -4.82
C THR A 55 0.66 11.52 -4.83
N LEU A 56 0.76 10.89 -6.01
CA LEU A 56 1.38 9.57 -6.13
C LEU A 56 2.82 9.55 -5.62
N ARG A 57 3.61 10.59 -5.93
CA ARG A 57 4.98 10.74 -5.41
C ARG A 57 5.02 10.88 -3.89
N THR A 58 4.10 11.62 -3.30
CA THR A 58 3.97 11.73 -1.84
C THR A 58 3.59 10.39 -1.21
N LEU A 59 2.65 9.66 -1.81
CA LEU A 59 2.24 8.34 -1.33
C LEU A 59 3.40 7.34 -1.39
N MET A 60 4.18 7.32 -2.47
CA MET A 60 5.37 6.46 -2.57
C MET A 60 6.40 6.78 -1.49
N ARG A 61 6.65 8.07 -1.18
CA ARG A 61 7.53 8.47 -0.08
C ARG A 61 7.02 8.00 1.28
N ILE A 62 5.72 8.11 1.52
CA ILE A 62 5.12 7.61 2.76
C ILE A 62 5.29 6.09 2.87
N VAL A 63 5.13 5.36 1.77
CA VAL A 63 5.35 3.90 1.74
C VAL A 63 6.81 3.56 2.03
N GLU A 64 7.75 4.30 1.43
CA GLU A 64 9.18 4.12 1.67
C GLU A 64 9.55 4.40 3.13
N ASP A 65 9.07 5.51 3.71
CA ASP A 65 9.29 5.88 5.12
C ASP A 65 8.64 4.90 6.12
N LYS A 66 7.65 4.13 5.67
CA LYS A 66 6.89 3.16 6.49
C LYS A 66 7.14 1.72 6.08
N ALA A 67 8.20 1.45 5.31
CA ALA A 67 8.40 0.15 4.70
C ALA A 67 8.46 -1.00 5.72
N GLU A 68 9.26 -0.83 6.78
CA GLU A 68 9.39 -1.80 7.88
C GLU A 68 8.03 -2.15 8.50
N ARG A 69 7.23 -1.12 8.86
CA ARG A 69 5.88 -1.33 9.41
C ARG A 69 4.94 -2.04 8.43
N ILE A 70 5.06 -1.78 7.14
CA ILE A 70 4.24 -2.43 6.11
C ILE A 70 4.63 -3.91 6.00
N GLU A 71 5.93 -4.20 6.00
CA GLU A 71 6.47 -5.55 5.95
C GLU A 71 6.09 -6.37 7.19
N GLU A 72 6.23 -5.80 8.40
CA GLU A 72 5.76 -6.40 9.65
C GLU A 72 4.28 -6.76 9.59
N ALA A 73 3.42 -5.79 9.24
CA ALA A 73 1.98 -6.02 9.16
C ALA A 73 1.60 -7.02 8.06
N TRP A 74 2.36 -7.09 6.97
CA TRP A 74 2.17 -8.09 5.93
C TRP A 74 2.49 -9.49 6.48
N ASN A 75 3.62 -9.64 7.15
CA ASN A 75 4.03 -10.91 7.75
C ASN A 75 3.09 -11.35 8.87
N GLU A 76 2.57 -10.44 9.69
CA GLU A 76 1.54 -10.76 10.70
C GLU A 76 0.21 -11.20 10.08
N HIS A 77 -0.16 -10.67 8.90
CA HIS A 77 -1.44 -10.97 8.28
C HIS A 77 -1.41 -12.20 7.37
N PHE A 78 -0.28 -12.44 6.69
CA PHE A 78 -0.14 -13.47 5.66
C PHE A 78 0.98 -14.48 5.92
N GLY A 79 1.81 -14.24 6.93
CA GLY A 79 2.77 -15.22 7.43
C GLY A 79 2.02 -16.25 8.26
N ASP A 80 2.09 -17.51 7.82
CA ASP A 80 1.81 -18.68 8.64
C ASP A 80 3.07 -19.06 9.44
#